data_AF-A0A800C8R1-F1
#
_entry.id   AF-A0A800C8R1-F1
#
_cell.length_a   1.000
_cell.length_b   1.000
_cell.length_c   1.000
_cell.angle_alpha   90.00
_cell.angle_beta   90.00
_cell.angle_gamma   90.00
#
_symmetry.space_group_name_H-M   'P 1'
#
loop_
_entity.id
_entity.type
_entity.pdbx_description
1 polymer ?
#
loop_
_entity_poly.entity_id
_entity_poly.type
_entity_poly.pdbx_seq_one_letter_code
_entity_poly.pdbx_strand_id
1 'polypeptide(L)'
;MDKTEDKGMKKCLSILLISAFMVFGAVGQAAAYYEFGSLVLSLYAEPNGDKTDNEVGLHLWGPGTVPTSPITTTTKVTLANEVDILNAFTTTSNWAEVNAGIWGANGQTGDKWVVTANNDFGAYDIGSATQIHQAAAQTGMVGYMSADAGDGSVDGMAVISSANSNSYDVMFNSNSATPGGYATFNAWPGTQVGEVTLGDLDIAGYVDLYLWYSATMVAGDTISGPIGIIRLGLDGNDCLYAELRPNMVPLPGALVLFGSGLLGLVGIRRRSLKA
;
A
#
# COMPACT_ATOMS: atom_id res chain seq x y z
N MET A 1 61.00 12.48 9.42
CA MET A 1 59.56 12.16 9.51
C MET A 1 59.14 12.39 10.95
N ASP A 2 58.41 13.47 11.15
CA ASP A 2 58.07 13.99 12.46
C ASP A 2 56.96 13.15 13.10
N LYS A 3 57.15 12.67 14.33
CA LYS A 3 56.23 11.72 14.99
C LYS A 3 54.86 12.33 15.29
N THR A 4 54.73 13.64 15.14
CA THR A 4 53.51 14.44 15.29
C THR A 4 52.59 14.35 14.08
N GLU A 5 53.12 14.21 12.86
CA GLU A 5 52.31 14.07 11.62
C GLU A 5 51.53 12.73 11.60
N ASP A 6 52.19 11.65 12.03
CA ASP A 6 51.63 10.29 12.04
C ASP A 6 50.43 10.15 13.00
N LYS A 7 50.42 10.91 14.11
CA LYS A 7 49.27 10.93 15.04
C LYS A 7 48.06 11.67 14.48
N GLY A 8 48.26 12.69 13.63
CA GLY A 8 47.18 13.42 12.98
C GLY A 8 46.47 12.58 11.91
N MET A 9 47.25 11.93 11.04
CA MET A 9 46.73 11.05 9.98
C MET A 9 45.92 9.87 10.53
N LYS A 10 46.38 9.23 11.62
CA LYS A 10 45.67 8.12 12.26
C LYS A 10 44.30 8.54 12.81
N LYS A 11 44.20 9.75 13.37
CA LYS A 11 42.92 10.28 13.89
C LYS A 11 41.93 10.59 12.77
N CYS A 12 42.38 11.21 11.67
CA CYS A 12 41.53 11.44 10.50
C CYS A 12 41.01 10.13 9.91
N LEU A 13 41.88 9.12 9.76
CA LEU A 13 41.50 7.83 9.21
C LEU A 13 40.46 7.10 10.10
N SER A 14 40.63 7.15 11.42
CA SER A 14 39.66 6.55 12.35
C SER A 14 38.29 7.24 12.32
N ILE A 15 38.26 8.57 12.21
CA ILE A 15 37.00 9.32 12.10
C ILE A 15 36.30 8.97 10.79
N LEU A 16 37.04 8.89 9.68
CA LEU A 16 36.49 8.57 8.37
C LEU A 16 35.93 7.14 8.32
N LEU A 17 36.59 6.19 8.98
CA LEU A 17 36.10 4.82 9.10
C LEU A 17 34.79 4.74 9.91
N ILE A 18 34.74 5.43 11.06
CA ILE A 18 33.55 5.46 11.92
C ILE A 18 32.37 6.13 11.20
N SER A 19 32.61 7.22 10.47
CA SER A 19 31.60 7.87 9.63
C SER A 19 31.13 6.95 8.51
N ALA A 20 32.02 6.21 7.84
CA ALA A 20 31.63 5.24 6.82
C ALA A 20 30.75 4.12 7.41
N PHE A 21 31.10 3.56 8.57
CA PHE A 21 30.28 2.54 9.24
C PHE A 21 28.90 3.06 9.67
N MET A 22 28.79 4.33 10.10
CA MET A 22 27.49 4.94 10.40
C MET A 22 26.64 5.16 9.15
N VAL A 23 27.25 5.60 8.04
CA VAL A 23 26.55 5.78 6.76
C VAL A 23 26.06 4.43 6.21
N PHE A 24 26.90 3.38 6.21
CA PHE A 24 26.49 2.05 5.77
C PHE A 24 25.41 1.42 6.68
N GLY A 25 25.38 1.77 7.97
CA GLY A 25 24.35 1.30 8.90
C GLY A 25 22.98 1.94 8.69
N ALA A 26 22.93 3.20 8.26
CA ALA A 26 21.67 3.90 7.97
C ALA A 26 21.06 3.49 6.62
N VAL A 27 21.89 3.35 5.58
CA VAL A 27 21.44 2.96 4.22
C VAL A 27 20.86 1.53 4.20
N GLY A 28 21.31 0.64 5.09
CA GLY A 28 20.78 -0.72 5.18
C GLY A 28 19.34 -0.82 5.69
N GLN A 29 18.83 0.18 6.42
CA GLN A 29 17.45 0.15 6.91
C GLN A 29 16.44 0.43 5.80
N ALA A 30 16.76 1.38 4.92
CA ALA A 30 15.99 1.72 3.72
C ALA A 30 15.72 0.51 2.80
N ALA A 31 16.74 -0.31 2.55
CA ALA A 31 16.60 -1.50 1.71
C ALA A 31 15.76 -2.62 2.38
N ALA A 32 15.73 -2.68 3.71
CA ALA A 32 14.96 -3.67 4.47
C ALA A 32 13.44 -3.40 4.48
N TYR A 33 13.01 -2.18 4.12
CA TYR A 33 11.57 -1.86 4.06
C TYR A 33 10.88 -2.57 2.89
N TYR A 34 11.54 -2.71 1.73
CA TYR A 34 10.90 -3.31 0.56
C TYR A 34 11.40 -4.75 0.37
N GLU A 35 10.75 -5.70 1.04
CA GLU A 35 11.01 -7.12 0.88
C GLU A 35 9.85 -7.83 0.14
N PHE A 36 10.13 -8.96 -0.52
CA PHE A 36 9.09 -9.83 -1.07
C PHE A 36 8.10 -10.25 0.03
N GLY A 37 6.81 -10.12 -0.26
CA GLY A 37 5.74 -10.35 0.71
C GLY A 37 5.34 -9.11 1.50
N SER A 38 5.74 -7.92 1.05
CA SER A 38 5.28 -6.63 1.58
C SER A 38 4.12 -6.04 0.78
N LEU A 39 3.35 -5.17 1.43
CA LEU A 39 2.43 -4.24 0.77
C LEU A 39 3.10 -2.90 0.54
N VAL A 40 3.00 -2.40 -0.69
CA VAL A 40 3.57 -1.14 -1.14
C VAL A 40 2.43 -0.23 -1.58
N LEU A 41 2.43 1.00 -1.08
CA LEU A 41 1.62 2.10 -1.57
C LEU A 41 2.45 2.90 -2.58
N SER A 42 1.99 2.97 -3.82
CA SER A 42 2.52 3.83 -4.86
C SER A 42 1.62 5.04 -5.01
N LEU A 43 2.21 6.23 -4.92
CA LEU A 43 1.56 7.51 -5.14
C LEU A 43 2.15 8.15 -6.39
N TYR A 44 1.31 8.67 -7.27
CA TYR A 44 1.76 9.32 -8.49
C TYR A 44 0.79 10.43 -8.88
N ALA A 45 1.32 11.48 -9.48
CA ALA A 45 0.55 12.58 -10.02
C ALA A 45 0.82 12.62 -11.52
N GLU A 46 -0.22 12.49 -12.34
CA GLU A 46 -0.08 12.62 -13.80
C GLU A 46 -1.20 13.51 -14.34
N PRO A 47 -1.12 14.83 -14.08
CA PRO A 47 -2.09 15.76 -14.60
C PRO A 47 -2.12 15.65 -16.13
N ASN A 48 -3.29 15.32 -16.68
CA ASN A 48 -3.54 15.10 -18.11
C ASN A 48 -2.88 13.84 -18.72
N GLY A 49 -2.38 12.91 -17.90
CA GLY A 49 -1.74 11.67 -18.37
C GLY A 49 -0.31 11.87 -18.89
N ASP A 50 0.32 13.00 -18.56
CA ASP A 50 1.72 13.26 -18.88
C ASP A 50 2.61 12.76 -17.74
N LYS A 51 3.35 11.68 -17.97
CA LYS A 51 4.35 11.04 -17.07
C LYS A 51 5.53 11.97 -16.74
N THR A 52 5.25 13.06 -16.04
CA THR A 52 6.19 14.17 -15.84
C THR A 52 6.63 14.31 -14.40
N ASP A 53 5.85 13.79 -13.46
CA ASP A 53 6.16 13.82 -12.04
C ASP A 53 6.84 12.56 -11.54
N ASN A 54 7.47 12.63 -10.39
CA ASN A 54 7.97 11.44 -9.72
C ASN A 54 6.79 10.63 -9.14
N GLU A 55 7.04 9.36 -8.88
CA GLU A 55 6.24 8.48 -8.05
C GLU A 55 6.85 8.43 -6.65
N VAL A 56 6.00 8.31 -5.64
CA VAL A 56 6.40 8.05 -4.26
C VAL A 56 5.96 6.64 -3.86
N GLY A 57 6.92 5.78 -3.51
CA GLY A 57 6.69 4.46 -2.94
C GLY A 57 6.78 4.50 -1.42
N LEU A 58 5.78 3.97 -0.73
CA LEU A 58 5.71 3.87 0.73
C LEU A 58 5.49 2.42 1.14
N HIS A 59 6.26 1.97 2.13
CA HIS A 59 6.06 0.66 2.72
C HIS A 59 4.90 0.68 3.73
N LEU A 60 3.95 -0.25 3.62
CA LEU A 60 2.83 -0.33 4.55
C LEU A 60 3.03 -1.43 5.60
N TRP A 61 3.27 -2.66 5.14
CA TRP A 61 3.42 -3.85 5.98
C TRP A 61 4.45 -4.78 5.37
N GLY A 62 5.36 -5.30 6.20
CA GLY A 62 6.47 -6.15 5.79
C GLY A 62 6.12 -7.64 5.73
N PRO A 63 7.07 -8.49 5.32
CA PRO A 63 6.83 -9.92 5.17
C PRO A 63 6.40 -10.56 6.48
N GLY A 64 5.41 -11.45 6.41
CA GLY A 64 4.82 -12.10 7.57
C GLY A 64 3.83 -11.23 8.37
N THR A 65 3.69 -9.94 8.05
CA THR A 65 2.66 -9.07 8.63
C THR A 65 1.54 -8.73 7.66
N VAL A 66 1.75 -8.95 6.36
CA VAL A 66 0.70 -8.80 5.35
C VAL A 66 -0.37 -9.88 5.55
N PRO A 67 -1.64 -9.51 5.68
CA PRO A 67 -2.72 -10.45 6.00
C PRO A 67 -3.05 -11.37 4.83
N THR A 68 -3.19 -12.67 5.12
CA THR A 68 -3.64 -13.70 4.16
C THR A 68 -5.04 -14.22 4.47
N SER A 69 -5.73 -13.58 5.42
CA SER A 69 -7.05 -13.99 5.90
C SER A 69 -7.88 -12.78 6.31
N PRO A 70 -9.20 -12.94 6.48
CA PRO A 70 -10.07 -11.83 6.85
C PRO A 70 -9.59 -11.09 8.11
N ILE A 71 -9.55 -9.77 8.02
CA ILE A 71 -9.11 -8.90 9.10
C ILE A 71 -10.13 -8.87 10.22
N THR A 72 -9.66 -9.11 11.44
CA THR A 72 -10.47 -9.12 12.65
C THR A 72 -10.10 -8.00 13.62
N THR A 73 -8.94 -7.37 13.42
CA THR A 73 -8.42 -6.31 14.27
C THR A 73 -7.96 -5.14 13.43
N THR A 74 -8.05 -3.94 13.98
CA THR A 74 -7.58 -2.74 13.32
C THR A 74 -6.12 -2.50 13.64
N THR A 75 -5.29 -2.30 12.61
CA THR A 75 -3.87 -1.93 12.77
C THR A 75 -3.60 -0.67 11.95
N LYS A 76 -2.83 0.25 12.52
CA LYS A 76 -2.49 1.54 11.91
C LYS A 76 -0.97 1.68 11.81
N VAL A 77 -0.51 2.19 10.68
CA VAL A 77 0.89 2.54 10.42
C VAL A 77 0.93 4.00 9.98
N THR A 78 1.76 4.80 10.62
CA THR A 78 2.09 6.16 10.16
C THR A 78 3.20 6.05 9.13
N LEU A 79 3.03 6.69 7.99
CA LEU A 79 3.95 6.66 6.86
C LEU A 79 4.84 7.92 6.92
N ALA A 80 4.77 8.77 5.90
CA ALA A 80 5.57 10.01 5.80
C ALA A 80 4.72 11.26 6.04
N ASN A 81 5.40 12.39 6.28
CA ASN A 81 4.76 13.70 6.39
C ASN A 81 4.20 14.14 5.02
N GLU A 82 3.04 14.79 5.03
CA GLU A 82 2.39 15.33 3.84
C GLU A 82 3.31 16.23 3.03
N VAL A 83 4.05 17.13 3.67
CA VAL A 83 4.95 18.07 2.99
C VAL A 83 6.05 17.33 2.25
N ASP A 84 6.60 16.26 2.84
CA ASP A 84 7.66 15.47 2.22
C ASP A 84 7.15 14.71 1.00
N ILE A 85 5.93 14.16 1.09
CA ILE A 85 5.29 13.45 -0.03
C ILE A 85 4.97 14.43 -1.16
N LEU A 86 4.30 15.55 -0.85
CA LEU A 86 3.87 16.50 -1.87
C LEU A 86 5.05 17.20 -2.55
N ASN A 87 6.16 17.44 -1.83
CA ASN A 87 7.38 17.98 -2.42
C ASN A 87 8.09 17.03 -3.40
N ALA A 88 7.75 15.73 -3.40
CA ALA A 88 8.28 14.79 -4.37
C ALA A 88 7.64 14.98 -5.76
N PHE A 89 6.45 15.57 -5.82
CA PHE A 89 5.75 15.93 -7.06
C PHE A 89 6.14 17.35 -7.47
N THR A 90 6.44 17.55 -8.75
CA THR A 90 6.85 18.84 -9.32
C THR A 90 5.68 19.60 -9.95
N THR A 91 4.63 18.90 -10.37
CA THR A 91 3.48 19.51 -11.05
C THR A 91 2.28 19.75 -10.13
N THR A 92 2.24 19.12 -8.96
CA THR A 92 1.16 19.30 -7.99
C THR A 92 1.64 19.46 -6.55
N SER A 93 0.79 20.07 -5.74
CA SER A 93 0.89 20.15 -4.28
C SER A 93 -0.46 19.84 -3.62
N ASN A 94 -1.34 19.13 -4.33
CA ASN A 94 -2.72 18.90 -3.94
C ASN A 94 -3.06 17.41 -4.03
N TRP A 95 -3.59 16.83 -2.95
CA TRP A 95 -4.01 15.43 -2.91
C TRP A 95 -5.09 15.09 -3.96
N ALA A 96 -5.88 16.08 -4.38
CA ALA A 96 -6.86 15.91 -5.45
C ALA A 96 -6.27 15.54 -6.81
N GLU A 97 -4.98 15.72 -7.00
CA GLU A 97 -4.26 15.39 -8.24
C GLU A 97 -3.34 14.18 -8.08
N VAL A 98 -3.27 13.61 -6.88
CA VAL A 98 -2.47 12.43 -6.57
C VAL A 98 -3.36 11.19 -6.61
N ASN A 99 -2.91 10.18 -7.34
CA ASN A 99 -3.51 8.86 -7.35
C ASN A 99 -2.72 7.89 -6.47
N ALA A 100 -3.43 6.94 -5.89
CA ALA A 100 -2.88 5.90 -5.03
C ALA A 100 -3.22 4.52 -5.57
N GLY A 101 -2.18 3.68 -5.67
CA GLY A 101 -2.29 2.25 -5.94
C GLY A 101 -1.59 1.46 -4.84
N ILE A 102 -2.20 0.37 -4.35
CA ILE A 102 -1.58 -0.51 -3.36
C ILE A 102 -1.49 -1.92 -3.91
N TRP A 103 -0.31 -2.52 -3.81
CA TRP A 103 -0.11 -3.87 -4.31
C TRP A 103 0.92 -4.62 -3.46
N GLY A 104 0.92 -5.94 -3.58
CA GLY A 104 1.91 -6.78 -2.95
C GLY A 104 1.98 -8.14 -3.60
N ALA A 105 3.15 -8.76 -3.48
CA ALA A 105 3.35 -10.11 -3.96
C ALA A 105 4.46 -10.79 -3.16
N ASN A 106 4.37 -12.10 -2.99
CA ASN A 106 5.44 -12.90 -2.41
C ASN A 106 5.96 -13.86 -3.48
N GLY A 107 7.18 -13.61 -3.95
CA GLY A 107 7.83 -14.45 -4.95
C GLY A 107 8.16 -15.86 -4.47
N GLN A 108 8.26 -16.07 -3.15
CA GLN A 108 8.60 -17.37 -2.56
C GLN A 108 7.37 -18.30 -2.44
N THR A 109 6.24 -17.76 -2.00
CA THR A 109 5.01 -18.53 -1.74
C THR A 109 4.01 -18.46 -2.89
N GLY A 110 4.15 -17.46 -3.78
CA GLY A 110 3.18 -17.20 -4.84
C GLY A 110 2.05 -16.26 -4.43
N ASP A 111 1.98 -15.85 -3.16
CA ASP A 111 0.94 -14.96 -2.63
C ASP A 111 0.87 -13.64 -3.41
N LYS A 112 -0.34 -13.11 -3.54
CA LYS A 112 -0.64 -11.84 -4.20
C LYS A 112 -1.68 -11.06 -3.42
N TRP A 113 -1.47 -9.76 -3.38
CA TRP A 113 -2.37 -8.78 -2.79
C TRP A 113 -2.62 -7.67 -3.77
N VAL A 114 -3.88 -7.34 -3.93
CA VAL A 114 -4.34 -6.23 -4.77
C VAL A 114 -5.39 -5.45 -4.02
N VAL A 115 -5.53 -4.19 -4.38
CA VAL A 115 -6.40 -3.28 -3.67
C VAL A 115 -7.33 -2.60 -4.65
N THR A 116 -8.59 -2.40 -4.28
CA THR A 116 -9.57 -1.74 -5.17
C THR A 116 -10.30 -0.60 -4.47
N ALA A 117 -10.74 0.40 -5.23
CA ALA A 117 -11.56 1.51 -4.76
C ALA A 117 -13.03 1.13 -4.49
N ASN A 118 -13.46 -0.08 -4.90
CA ASN A 118 -14.84 -0.55 -4.72
C ASN A 118 -14.90 -1.99 -4.16
N ASN A 119 -15.92 -2.28 -3.35
CA ASN A 119 -16.27 -3.60 -2.81
C ASN A 119 -17.40 -4.30 -3.57
N ASP A 120 -18.04 -3.62 -4.52
CA ASP A 120 -19.37 -3.97 -5.03
C ASP A 120 -19.38 -5.03 -6.13
N PHE A 121 -18.39 -5.93 -6.13
CA PHE A 121 -18.30 -6.98 -7.11
C PHE A 121 -18.44 -8.34 -6.43
N GLY A 122 -19.20 -9.23 -7.07
CA GLY A 122 -19.13 -10.66 -6.78
C GLY A 122 -17.72 -11.20 -7.03
N ALA A 123 -17.61 -12.52 -7.23
CA ALA A 123 -16.34 -13.17 -7.59
C ALA A 123 -15.58 -12.36 -8.65
N TYR A 124 -14.40 -11.85 -8.28
CA TYR A 124 -13.58 -11.00 -9.14
C TYR A 124 -12.74 -11.89 -10.06
N ASP A 125 -12.97 -11.84 -11.37
CA ASP A 125 -12.15 -12.56 -12.36
C ASP A 125 -10.80 -11.83 -12.49
N ILE A 126 -9.77 -12.46 -11.95
CA ILE A 126 -8.39 -12.05 -12.17
C ILE A 126 -8.10 -12.43 -13.62
N GLY A 127 -8.00 -11.42 -14.49
CA GLY A 127 -7.84 -11.60 -15.93
C GLY A 127 -6.75 -12.59 -16.37
N SER A 128 -6.65 -12.87 -17.68
CA SER A 128 -5.82 -13.96 -18.19
C SER A 128 -4.35 -13.94 -17.70
N ALA A 129 -3.87 -15.11 -17.27
CA ALA A 129 -2.57 -15.51 -16.67
C ALA A 129 -1.30 -14.86 -17.25
N THR A 130 -1.37 -14.22 -18.40
CA THR A 130 -0.26 -13.45 -18.97
C THR A 130 0.24 -12.32 -18.06
N GLN A 131 -0.46 -12.01 -16.96
CA GLN A 131 -0.05 -11.07 -15.90
C GLN A 131 0.96 -11.62 -14.88
N ILE A 132 1.47 -12.85 -15.07
CA ILE A 132 2.69 -13.37 -14.41
C ILE A 132 3.89 -12.39 -14.56
N HIS A 133 3.82 -11.41 -15.46
CA HIS A 133 4.69 -10.23 -15.51
C HIS A 133 4.72 -9.38 -14.22
N GLN A 134 3.71 -9.44 -13.33
CA GLN A 134 3.69 -8.66 -12.08
C GLN A 134 4.71 -9.16 -11.03
N ALA A 135 5.12 -10.42 -11.05
CA ALA A 135 6.21 -10.90 -10.19
C ALA A 135 7.60 -10.40 -10.66
N ALA A 136 7.77 -10.21 -11.98
CA ALA A 136 8.95 -9.58 -12.56
C ALA A 136 8.94 -8.06 -12.35
N ALA A 137 7.77 -7.42 -12.48
CA ALA A 137 7.53 -6.02 -12.14
C ALA A 137 7.82 -5.75 -10.66
N GLN A 138 7.44 -6.68 -9.78
CA GLN A 138 7.76 -6.60 -8.37
C GLN A 138 9.27 -6.63 -8.13
N THR A 139 10.01 -7.52 -8.79
CA THR A 139 11.47 -7.57 -8.62
C THR A 139 12.13 -6.27 -9.09
N GLY A 140 11.62 -5.68 -10.18
CA GLY A 140 12.06 -4.38 -10.69
C GLY A 140 11.70 -3.21 -9.76
N MET A 141 10.46 -3.15 -9.27
CA MET A 141 9.97 -2.09 -8.38
C MET A 141 10.54 -2.20 -6.98
N VAL A 142 10.55 -3.39 -6.37
CA VAL A 142 11.15 -3.62 -5.06
C VAL A 142 12.65 -3.36 -5.14
N GLY A 143 13.34 -3.93 -6.14
CA GLY A 143 14.77 -3.69 -6.33
C GLY A 143 15.11 -2.21 -6.54
N TYR A 144 14.21 -1.44 -7.16
CA TYR A 144 14.40 -0.02 -7.40
C TYR A 144 14.04 0.84 -6.18
N MET A 145 12.93 0.56 -5.50
CA MET A 145 12.56 1.22 -4.23
C MET A 145 13.62 0.97 -3.15
N SER A 146 14.17 -0.24 -3.07
CA SER A 146 15.29 -0.56 -2.18
C SER A 146 16.58 0.16 -2.54
N ALA A 147 16.80 0.48 -3.82
CA ALA A 147 18.01 1.17 -4.29
C ALA A 147 17.92 2.69 -4.08
N ASP A 148 16.78 3.30 -4.40
CA ASP A 148 16.56 4.74 -4.29
C ASP A 148 16.24 5.20 -2.86
N ALA A 149 15.80 4.30 -1.99
CA ALA A 149 15.71 4.59 -0.56
C ALA A 149 17.10 4.86 0.08
N GLY A 150 18.22 4.67 -0.64
CA GLY A 150 19.56 5.01 -0.18
C GLY A 150 20.02 6.47 -0.42
N ASP A 151 19.42 7.21 -1.36
CA ASP A 151 19.87 8.54 -1.78
C ASP A 151 18.78 9.60 -1.54
N GLY A 152 18.70 10.11 -0.30
CA GLY A 152 17.88 11.30 0.04
C GLY A 152 16.42 11.03 0.43
N SER A 153 16.05 9.78 0.69
CA SER A 153 14.75 9.40 1.21
C SER A 153 14.50 9.92 2.63
N VAL A 154 13.24 10.28 2.91
CA VAL A 154 12.70 10.35 4.27
C VAL A 154 12.44 8.90 4.70
N ASP A 155 12.70 8.54 5.97
CA ASP A 155 12.58 7.16 6.48
C ASP A 155 11.29 6.47 5.99
N GLY A 156 11.44 5.38 5.22
CA GLY A 156 10.31 4.59 4.71
C GLY A 156 9.64 5.08 3.42
N MET A 157 10.22 6.09 2.75
CA MET A 157 9.73 6.66 1.48
C MET A 157 10.77 6.57 0.36
N ALA A 158 10.40 6.04 -0.79
CA ALA A 158 11.21 6.05 -2.01
C ALA A 158 10.63 7.02 -3.04
N VAL A 159 11.46 7.84 -3.69
CA VAL A 159 11.02 8.75 -4.77
C VAL A 159 11.60 8.23 -6.08
N ILE A 160 10.74 7.96 -7.05
CA ILE A 160 11.05 7.25 -8.30
C ILE A 160 10.70 8.15 -9.48
N SER A 161 11.59 8.30 -10.45
CA SER A 161 11.24 9.00 -11.68
C SER A 161 10.16 8.24 -12.46
N SER A 162 9.08 8.91 -12.90
CA SER A 162 8.07 8.29 -13.79
C SER A 162 8.64 7.80 -15.12
N ALA A 163 9.76 8.39 -15.58
CA ALA A 163 10.49 7.94 -16.77
C ALA A 163 11.18 6.57 -16.58
N ASN A 164 11.27 6.07 -15.35
CA ASN A 164 11.83 4.76 -15.08
C ASN A 164 10.94 3.66 -15.68
N SER A 165 11.55 2.69 -16.37
CA SER A 165 10.82 1.55 -16.94
C SER A 165 10.16 0.65 -15.90
N ASN A 166 10.57 0.76 -14.64
CA ASN A 166 10.03 0.04 -13.51
C ASN A 166 9.11 0.90 -12.64
N SER A 167 8.74 2.12 -13.03
CA SER A 167 7.75 2.90 -12.25
C SER A 167 6.39 2.18 -12.23
N TYR A 168 5.63 2.39 -11.16
CA TYR A 168 4.28 1.87 -11.02
C TYR A 168 3.40 2.28 -12.20
N ASP A 169 3.48 3.54 -12.65
CA ASP A 169 2.66 3.97 -13.77
C ASP A 169 2.97 3.19 -15.07
N VAL A 170 4.25 2.91 -15.34
CA VAL A 170 4.66 2.10 -16.50
C VAL A 170 4.24 0.63 -16.36
N MET A 171 4.35 0.06 -15.15
CA MET A 171 4.17 -1.38 -14.93
C MET A 171 2.73 -1.77 -14.61
N PHE A 172 1.97 -0.89 -13.95
CA PHE A 172 0.67 -1.15 -13.38
C PHE A 172 -0.44 -0.24 -13.90
N ASN A 173 -0.21 1.02 -14.27
CA ASN A 173 -1.30 1.86 -14.77
C ASN A 173 -1.43 1.76 -16.31
N SER A 174 -0.32 1.66 -17.05
CA SER A 174 -0.21 1.54 -18.53
C SER A 174 -0.89 2.62 -19.39
N ASN A 175 -1.89 3.33 -18.86
CA ASN A 175 -2.59 4.45 -19.45
C ASN A 175 -2.96 5.47 -18.36
N SER A 176 -2.05 6.38 -18.07
CA SER A 176 -2.22 7.41 -17.06
C SER A 176 -3.31 8.44 -17.35
N ALA A 177 -3.79 8.53 -18.59
CA ALA A 177 -4.96 9.33 -18.93
C ALA A 177 -6.28 8.73 -18.40
N THR A 178 -6.30 7.44 -18.02
CA THR A 178 -7.43 6.77 -17.39
C THR A 178 -6.97 5.93 -16.19
N PRO A 179 -6.60 6.58 -15.06
CA PRO A 179 -6.28 5.88 -13.82
C PRO A 179 -7.45 4.99 -13.36
N GLY A 180 -7.16 3.99 -12.55
CA GLY A 180 -8.13 3.04 -12.04
C GLY A 180 -8.07 1.69 -12.75
N GLY A 181 -7.36 1.58 -13.86
CA GLY A 181 -7.10 0.31 -14.53
C GLY A 181 -5.73 -0.21 -14.14
N TYR A 182 -5.61 -1.15 -13.19
CA TYR A 182 -4.38 -1.94 -13.14
C TYR A 182 -4.25 -2.60 -14.51
N ALA A 183 -3.34 -2.11 -15.35
CA ALA A 183 -3.01 -2.54 -16.68
C ALA A 183 -3.31 -4.03 -16.84
N THR A 184 -4.42 -4.32 -17.51
CA THR A 184 -4.95 -5.66 -17.78
C THR A 184 -5.54 -6.47 -16.59
N PHE A 185 -5.13 -6.23 -15.34
CA PHE A 185 -5.58 -6.97 -14.15
C PHE A 185 -7.06 -6.77 -13.82
N ASN A 186 -7.63 -5.66 -14.28
CA ASN A 186 -9.05 -5.32 -14.17
C ASN A 186 -9.67 -4.91 -15.52
N ALA A 187 -9.22 -5.54 -16.61
CA ALA A 187 -9.66 -5.23 -17.98
C ALA A 187 -11.14 -5.54 -18.27
N TRP A 188 -11.92 -5.96 -17.27
CA TRP A 188 -13.34 -6.23 -17.48
C TRP A 188 -14.12 -4.91 -17.60
N PRO A 189 -15.00 -4.77 -18.61
CA PRO A 189 -15.78 -3.55 -18.80
C PRO A 189 -16.56 -3.17 -17.52
N GLY A 190 -16.28 -1.99 -16.97
CA GLY A 190 -16.93 -1.48 -15.76
C GLY A 190 -16.23 -1.82 -14.43
N THR A 191 -15.03 -2.41 -14.44
CA THR A 191 -14.29 -2.84 -13.24
C THR A 191 -12.91 -2.20 -13.06
N GLN A 192 -12.65 -1.08 -13.76
CA GLN A 192 -11.44 -0.27 -13.60
C GLN A 192 -11.47 0.48 -12.26
N VAL A 193 -11.30 -0.26 -11.16
CA VAL A 193 -11.36 0.23 -9.78
C VAL A 193 -10.08 -0.07 -9.00
N GLY A 194 -8.93 -0.24 -9.65
CA GLY A 194 -7.67 -0.61 -9.00
C GLY A 194 -7.00 0.53 -8.22
N GLU A 195 -7.24 1.76 -8.65
CA GLU A 195 -6.59 2.96 -8.10
C GLU A 195 -7.65 3.95 -7.65
N VAL A 196 -7.25 4.86 -6.77
CA VAL A 196 -8.13 5.91 -6.25
C VAL A 196 -7.40 7.24 -6.25
N THR A 197 -8.12 8.32 -6.55
CA THR A 197 -7.62 9.68 -6.34
C THR A 197 -7.69 10.01 -4.84
N LEU A 198 -6.66 10.70 -4.32
CA LEU A 198 -6.58 11.08 -2.92
C LEU A 198 -7.30 12.39 -2.58
N GLY A 199 -8.08 12.97 -3.51
CA GLY A 199 -8.84 14.21 -3.30
C GLY A 199 -9.87 14.14 -2.18
N ASP A 200 -10.35 12.94 -1.84
CA ASP A 200 -11.24 12.76 -0.70
C ASP A 200 -10.52 12.89 0.66
N LEU A 201 -9.17 12.92 0.69
CA LEU A 201 -8.42 13.26 1.91
C LEU A 201 -8.78 14.68 2.38
N ASP A 202 -8.90 15.64 1.46
CA ASP A 202 -9.21 17.04 1.81
C ASP A 202 -10.70 17.26 2.17
N ILE A 203 -11.58 16.33 1.77
CA ILE A 203 -13.04 16.47 1.91
C ILE A 203 -13.57 15.60 3.05
N ALA A 204 -13.28 14.30 3.00
CA ALA A 204 -13.76 13.30 3.96
C ALA A 204 -12.75 13.00 5.07
N GLY A 205 -11.49 13.45 4.91
CA GLY A 205 -10.39 13.16 5.84
C GLY A 205 -9.78 11.78 5.65
N TYR A 206 -10.32 10.96 4.74
CA TYR A 206 -9.83 9.62 4.47
C TYR A 206 -10.31 9.09 3.11
N VAL A 207 -9.59 8.08 2.62
CA VAL A 207 -9.95 7.28 1.45
C VAL A 207 -9.95 5.81 1.85
N ASP A 208 -11.04 5.09 1.56
CA ASP A 208 -11.14 3.65 1.81
C ASP A 208 -10.87 2.86 0.54
N LEU A 209 -10.07 1.82 0.70
CA LEU A 209 -9.72 0.86 -0.33
C LEU A 209 -9.94 -0.57 0.20
N TYR A 210 -10.18 -1.52 -0.69
CA TYR A 210 -10.54 -2.89 -0.34
C TYR A 210 -9.40 -3.84 -0.70
N LEU A 211 -8.88 -4.55 0.30
CA LEU A 211 -7.76 -5.46 0.16
C LEU A 211 -8.25 -6.86 -0.22
N TRP A 212 -7.70 -7.39 -1.31
CA TRP A 212 -7.93 -8.74 -1.80
C TRP A 212 -6.67 -9.56 -1.68
N TYR A 213 -6.83 -10.86 -1.46
CA TYR A 213 -5.73 -11.80 -1.34
C TYR A 213 -6.00 -13.05 -2.16
N SER A 214 -4.94 -13.54 -2.81
CA SER A 214 -4.92 -14.91 -3.32
C SER A 214 -3.57 -15.56 -3.03
N ALA A 215 -3.63 -16.81 -2.55
CA ALA A 215 -2.43 -17.63 -2.34
C ALA A 215 -1.74 -17.98 -3.66
N THR A 216 -2.55 -18.14 -4.72
CA THR A 216 -2.10 -18.39 -6.09
C THR A 216 -2.99 -17.60 -7.02
N MET A 217 -2.42 -16.80 -7.92
CA MET A 217 -3.19 -16.19 -9.01
C MET A 217 -2.80 -16.85 -10.32
N VAL A 218 -3.73 -17.60 -10.91
CA VAL A 218 -3.66 -18.02 -12.30
C VAL A 218 -4.79 -17.39 -13.12
N ALA A 219 -4.68 -17.46 -14.46
CA ALA A 219 -5.72 -17.00 -15.39
C ALA A 219 -7.09 -17.51 -14.95
N GLY A 220 -8.07 -16.62 -14.88
CA GLY A 220 -9.45 -17.05 -14.68
C GLY A 220 -9.73 -17.55 -13.26
N ASP A 221 -8.79 -17.38 -12.34
CA ASP A 221 -9.09 -17.51 -10.92
C ASP A 221 -10.07 -16.41 -10.52
N THR A 222 -10.95 -16.78 -9.60
CA THR A 222 -11.86 -15.82 -8.99
C THR A 222 -11.53 -15.62 -7.52
N ILE A 223 -11.42 -14.36 -7.07
CA ILE A 223 -11.27 -14.05 -5.65
C ILE A 223 -12.65 -13.80 -5.04
N SER A 224 -12.90 -14.40 -3.88
CA SER A 224 -14.12 -14.21 -3.12
C SER A 224 -13.95 -13.11 -2.07
N GLY A 225 -14.49 -11.93 -2.37
CA GLY A 225 -14.59 -10.79 -1.47
C GLY A 225 -13.25 -10.20 -0.98
N PRO A 226 -13.26 -8.95 -0.50
CA PRO A 226 -12.08 -8.38 0.13
C PRO A 226 -11.89 -8.95 1.53
N ILE A 227 -10.64 -9.25 1.88
CA ILE A 227 -10.23 -9.72 3.21
C ILE A 227 -10.18 -8.58 4.24
N GLY A 228 -10.13 -7.32 3.80
CA GLY A 228 -10.09 -6.16 4.68
C GLY A 228 -10.28 -4.85 3.93
N ILE A 229 -10.29 -3.76 4.68
CA ILE A 229 -10.29 -2.38 4.17
C ILE A 229 -8.96 -1.75 4.55
N ILE A 230 -8.28 -1.10 3.62
CA ILE A 230 -7.17 -0.20 3.90
C ILE A 230 -7.70 1.23 3.80
N ARG A 231 -7.64 1.96 4.91
CA ARG A 231 -7.96 3.38 4.97
C ARG A 231 -6.69 4.19 4.89
N LEU A 232 -6.60 5.08 3.91
CA LEU A 232 -5.60 6.14 3.86
C LEU A 232 -6.18 7.41 4.49
N GLY A 233 -5.37 8.15 5.23
CA GLY A 233 -5.81 9.40 5.87
C GLY A 233 -4.62 10.24 6.34
N LEU A 234 -4.89 11.46 6.80
CA LEU A 234 -3.91 12.29 7.48
C LEU A 234 -4.15 12.23 8.99
N ASP A 235 -3.08 12.03 9.76
CA ASP A 235 -3.17 12.10 11.23
C ASP A 235 -3.10 13.55 11.74
N GLY A 236 -3.17 13.73 13.06
CA GLY A 236 -3.16 15.07 13.66
C GLY A 236 -1.84 15.85 13.53
N ASN A 237 -0.82 15.27 12.90
CA ASN A 237 0.47 15.90 12.62
C ASN A 237 0.73 16.01 11.10
N ASP A 238 -0.32 15.91 10.28
CA ASP A 238 -0.24 15.96 8.82
C ASP A 238 0.65 14.84 8.25
N CYS A 239 0.71 13.69 8.93
CA CYS A 239 1.35 12.50 8.37
C CYS A 239 0.33 11.62 7.69
N LEU A 240 0.65 11.15 6.48
CA LEU A 240 -0.13 10.12 5.82
C LEU A 240 -0.06 8.84 6.66
N TYR A 241 -1.20 8.20 6.85
CA TYR A 241 -1.29 6.91 7.53
C TYR A 241 -2.05 5.90 6.67
N ALA A 242 -1.76 4.63 6.91
CA ALA A 242 -2.56 3.52 6.44
C ALA A 242 -3.14 2.75 7.64
N GLU A 243 -4.44 2.48 7.62
CA GLU A 243 -5.14 1.72 8.65
C GLU A 243 -5.84 0.51 8.01
N LEU A 244 -5.40 -0.68 8.40
CA LEU A 244 -6.02 -1.94 8.02
C LEU A 244 -7.20 -2.23 8.96
N ARG A 245 -8.37 -2.48 8.40
CA ARG A 245 -9.63 -2.60 9.14
C ARG A 245 -10.40 -3.85 8.72
N PRO A 246 -11.21 -4.42 9.63
CA PRO A 246 -12.19 -5.43 9.28
C PRO A 246 -13.11 -4.93 8.17
N ASN A 247 -13.29 -5.75 7.13
CA ASN A 247 -14.38 -5.53 6.19
C ASN A 247 -15.68 -5.94 6.88
N MET A 248 -16.42 -4.96 7.42
CA MET A 248 -17.67 -5.23 8.13
C MET A 248 -18.73 -5.68 7.12
N VAL A 249 -18.90 -7.00 6.96
CA VAL A 249 -20.07 -7.53 6.26
C VAL A 249 -21.30 -7.15 7.09
N PRO A 250 -22.31 -6.47 6.50
CA PRO A 250 -23.55 -6.19 7.21
C PRO A 250 -24.11 -7.49 7.78
N LEU A 251 -24.25 -7.57 9.11
CA LEU A 251 -24.93 -8.70 9.72
C LEU A 251 -26.33 -8.78 9.10
N PRO A 252 -26.72 -9.92 8.49
CA PRO A 252 -28.06 -10.08 7.97
C PRO A 252 -29.05 -9.67 9.04
N GLY A 253 -29.98 -8.75 8.72
CA GLY A 253 -30.95 -8.25 9.69
C GLY A 253 -31.71 -9.36 10.41
N ALA A 254 -31.84 -10.53 9.77
CA ALA A 254 -32.36 -11.76 10.38
C ALA A 254 -31.57 -12.20 11.62
N LEU A 255 -30.23 -12.15 11.65
CA LEU A 255 -29.44 -12.51 12.84
C LEU A 255 -29.64 -11.52 13.99
N VAL A 256 -29.77 -10.23 13.69
CA VAL A 256 -30.11 -9.18 14.67
C VAL A 256 -31.55 -9.37 15.19
N LEU A 257 -32.47 -9.75 14.30
CA LEU A 257 -33.86 -10.06 14.63
C LEU A 257 -34.00 -11.36 15.44
N PHE A 258 -33.17 -12.37 15.17
CA PHE A 258 -33.12 -13.60 15.97
C PHE A 258 -32.58 -13.33 17.37
N GLY A 259 -31.51 -12.52 17.50
CA GLY A 259 -30.96 -12.16 18.81
C GLY A 259 -31.95 -11.35 19.66
N SER A 260 -32.58 -10.33 19.08
CA SER A 260 -33.60 -9.52 19.77
C SER A 260 -34.92 -10.28 19.99
N GLY A 261 -35.32 -11.12 19.05
CA GLY A 261 -36.51 -11.97 19.11
C GLY A 261 -36.41 -13.06 20.19
N LEU A 262 -35.24 -13.68 20.37
CA LEU A 262 -35.03 -14.66 21.45
C LEU A 262 -35.15 -14.01 22.84
N LEU A 263 -34.57 -12.82 23.02
CA LEU A 263 -34.68 -12.06 24.27
C LEU A 263 -36.13 -11.62 24.55
N GLY A 264 -36.87 -11.23 23.51
CA GLY A 264 -38.31 -10.95 23.59
C GLY A 264 -39.13 -12.16 24.07
N LEU A 265 -38.86 -13.35 23.52
CA LEU A 265 -39.54 -14.59 23.91
C LEU A 265 -39.23 -15.03 25.35
N VAL A 266 -37.99 -14.86 25.82
CA VAL A 266 -37.63 -15.11 27.22
C VAL A 266 -38.34 -14.12 28.16
N GLY A 267 -38.51 -12.87 27.74
CA GLY A 267 -39.27 -11.85 28.47
C GLY A 267 -40.76 -12.17 28.60
N ILE A 268 -41.39 -12.67 27.53
CA ILE A 268 -42.81 -13.06 27.52
C ILE A 268 -43.07 -14.25 28.44
N ARG A 269 -42.20 -15.26 28.44
CA ARG A 269 -42.34 -16.45 29.31
C ARG A 269 -42.25 -16.10 30.81
N ARG A 270 -41.49 -15.08 31.20
CA ARG A 270 -41.40 -14.63 32.59
C ARG A 270 -42.67 -13.93 33.10
N ARG A 271 -43.49 -13.33 32.21
CA ARG A 271 -44.78 -12.73 32.61
C ARG A 271 -45.91 -13.75 32.69
N SER A 272 -45.90 -14.83 31.91
CA SER A 272 -46.99 -15.82 31.94
C SER A 272 -46.89 -16.85 33.07
N LEU A 273 -45.82 -16.84 33.88
CA LEU A 273 -45.65 -17.70 35.05
C LEU A 273 -46.13 -17.05 36.36
N LYS A 274 -46.75 -15.87 36.28
CA LYS A 274 -47.49 -15.23 37.38
C LYS A 274 -48.97 -15.10 37.00
N ALA A 275 -49.67 -16.23 36.93
CA ALA A 275 -51.12 -16.31 36.95
C ALA A 275 -51.50 -17.56 37.75
#